data_AF-A0A257SNA7-F1
#
_entry.id   AF-A0A257SNA7-F1
#
_cell.length_a   1.000
_cell.length_b   1.000
_cell.length_c   1.000
_cell.angle_alpha   90.00
_cell.angle_beta   90.00
_cell.angle_gamma   90.00
#
_symmetry.space_group_name_H-M   'P 1'
#
loop_
_entity.id
_entity.type
_entity.pdbx_description
1 polymer ?
#
loop_
_entity_poly.entity_id
_entity_poly.type
_entity_poly.pdbx_seq_one_letter_code
_entity_poly.pdbx_strand_id
1 'polypeptide(L)'
;MGITPTELVHLRQGTHNNISERVLKKAILHRKNALFYRTLAGAHVGDVFMSLIHTAELNHIAAFDYLVALQRHGDEVAAHPSAWMPWNYQTTLASQNPGPDPPD
;
A
#
# COMPACT_ATOMS: atom_id res chain seq x y z
N MET A 1 9.53 13.44 44.79
CA MET A 1 9.11 14.02 43.50
C MET A 1 8.85 12.85 42.56
N GLY A 2 7.64 12.29 42.61
CA GLY A 2 7.29 11.07 41.89
C GLY A 2 6.77 11.43 40.50
N ILE A 3 7.34 10.80 39.48
CA ILE A 3 6.86 10.86 38.09
C ILE A 3 5.36 10.59 38.05
N THR A 4 4.62 11.50 37.41
CA THR A 4 3.16 11.42 37.31
C THR A 4 2.75 10.33 36.31
N PRO A 5 1.58 9.68 36.46
CA PRO A 5 1.12 8.63 35.53
C PRO A 5 1.13 9.05 34.05
N THR A 6 1.00 10.36 33.78
CA THR A 6 1.02 10.96 32.45
C THR A 6 2.42 10.98 31.82
N GLU A 7 3.48 11.09 32.63
CA GLU A 7 4.87 11.03 32.16
C GLU A 7 5.30 9.60 31.84
N LEU A 8 4.73 8.60 32.53
CA LEU A 8 4.86 7.18 32.19
C LEU A 8 4.19 6.82 30.85
N VAL A 9 3.10 7.51 30.48
CA VAL A 9 2.45 7.34 29.17
C VAL A 9 3.34 7.87 28.02
N HIS A 10 4.17 8.88 28.27
CA HIS A 10 5.11 9.42 27.28
C HIS A 10 6.38 8.56 27.16
N LEU A 11 6.86 7.96 28.25
CA LEU A 11 7.98 6.99 28.23
C LEU A 11 7.61 5.61 27.67
N ARG A 12 6.31 5.30 27.61
CA ARG A 12 5.76 4.12 26.93
C ARG A 12 5.35 4.41 25.48
N GLN A 13 5.90 5.45 24.86
CA GLN A 13 5.84 5.62 23.41
C GLN A 13 6.92 4.74 22.76
N GLY A 14 6.63 3.43 22.73
CA GLY A 14 7.33 2.42 21.94
C GLY A 14 7.08 2.61 20.43
N THR A 15 7.42 3.78 19.91
CA THR A 15 6.73 4.38 18.74
C THR A 15 7.42 4.17 17.39
N HIS A 16 8.30 3.17 17.26
CA HIS A 16 8.74 2.69 15.94
C HIS A 16 8.82 1.16 15.81
N ASN A 17 8.77 0.42 16.91
CA ASN A 17 9.10 -1.01 16.88
C ASN A 17 7.99 -1.86 16.23
N ASN A 18 6.71 -1.59 16.51
CA ASN A 18 5.62 -2.43 16.00
C ASN A 18 5.44 -2.30 14.47
N ILE A 19 5.57 -1.09 13.91
CA ILE A 19 5.47 -0.88 12.45
C ILE A 19 6.71 -1.45 11.77
N SER A 20 7.91 -1.13 12.25
CA SER A 20 9.16 -1.64 11.68
C SER A 20 9.24 -3.17 11.74
N GLU A 21 8.82 -3.78 12.86
CA GLU A 21 8.77 -5.22 13.02
C GLU A 21 7.73 -5.86 12.07
N ARG A 22 6.58 -5.23 11.84
CA ARG A 22 5.58 -5.69 10.86
C ARG A 22 6.10 -5.62 9.42
N VAL A 23 6.72 -4.50 9.04
CA VAL A 23 7.33 -4.31 7.71
C VAL A 23 8.44 -5.34 7.49
N LEU A 24 9.34 -5.49 8.47
CA LEU A 24 10.45 -6.44 8.42
C LEU A 24 9.96 -7.89 8.35
N LYS A 25 8.93 -8.25 9.11
CA LYS A 25 8.30 -9.59 9.04
C LYS A 25 7.71 -9.87 7.65
N LYS A 26 7.08 -8.90 7.01
CA LYS A 26 6.55 -9.05 5.64
C LYS A 26 7.67 -9.25 4.62
N ALA A 27 8.72 -8.43 4.69
CA ALA A 27 9.90 -8.59 3.82
C ALA A 27 10.60 -9.95 4.02
N ILE A 28 10.74 -10.41 5.27
CA ILE A 28 11.31 -11.73 5.59
C ILE A 28 10.42 -12.86 5.06
N LEU A 29 9.11 -12.77 5.26
CA LEU A 29 8.16 -13.77 4.77
C LEU A 29 8.16 -13.83 3.24
N HIS A 30 8.21 -12.68 2.56
CA HIS A 30 8.29 -12.62 1.11
C HIS A 30 9.60 -13.20 0.58
N ARG A 31 10.75 -12.85 1.17
CA ARG A 31 12.05 -13.46 0.84
C ARG A 31 12.07 -14.97 1.06
N LYS A 32 11.41 -15.47 2.11
CA LYS A 32 11.26 -16.91 2.35
C LYS A 32 10.42 -17.58 1.25
N ASN A 33 9.41 -16.86 0.74
CA ASN A 33 8.58 -17.34 -0.35
C ASN A 33 9.22 -17.18 -1.74
N ALA A 34 10.29 -16.37 -1.86
CA ALA A 34 10.97 -16.13 -3.11
C ALA A 34 11.60 -17.39 -3.74
N LEU A 35 11.94 -18.38 -2.90
CA LEU A 35 12.47 -19.68 -3.35
C LEU A 35 11.43 -20.53 -4.09
N PHE A 36 10.14 -20.18 -4.03
CA PHE A 36 9.08 -20.89 -4.77
C PHE A 36 8.82 -20.30 -6.16
N TYR A 37 9.49 -19.21 -6.55
CA TYR A 37 9.38 -18.70 -7.91
C TYR A 37 10.23 -19.54 -8.87
N ARG A 38 9.58 -20.05 -9.92
CA ARG A 38 10.23 -20.88 -10.96
C ARG A 38 11.22 -20.10 -11.83
N THR A 39 11.04 -18.78 -11.95
CA THR A 39 11.86 -17.90 -12.81
C THR A 39 12.13 -16.56 -12.11
N LEU A 40 13.23 -15.90 -12.50
CA LEU A 40 13.57 -14.55 -12.02
C LEU A 40 12.50 -13.51 -12.37
N ALA A 41 11.89 -13.63 -13.56
CA ALA A 41 10.78 -12.77 -13.97
C ALA A 41 9.56 -12.92 -13.03
N GLY A 42 9.24 -14.16 -12.62
CA GLY A 42 8.16 -14.40 -11.66
C GLY A 42 8.45 -13.83 -10.27
N ALA A 43 9.72 -13.92 -9.82
CA ALA A 43 10.14 -13.30 -8.57
C ALA A 43 10.02 -11.78 -8.62
N HIS A 44 10.48 -11.16 -9.72
CA HIS A 44 10.40 -9.72 -9.91
C HIS A 44 8.96 -9.20 -9.92
N VAL A 45 8.06 -9.88 -10.64
CA VAL A 45 6.63 -9.52 -10.63
C VAL A 45 6.05 -9.67 -9.22
N GLY A 46 6.44 -10.71 -8.48
CA GLY A 46 6.07 -10.90 -7.08
C GLY A 46 6.56 -9.77 -6.16
N ASP A 47 7.80 -9.30 -6.33
CA ASP A 47 8.35 -8.15 -5.61
C ASP A 47 7.52 -6.89 -5.86
N VAL A 48 7.19 -6.61 -7.13
CA VAL A 48 6.38 -5.45 -7.52
C VAL A 48 5.00 -5.50 -6.85
N PHE A 49 4.31 -6.64 -6.91
CA PHE A 49 3.02 -6.78 -6.23
C PHE A 49 3.13 -6.59 -4.72
N MET A 50 4.18 -7.12 -4.09
CA MET A 50 4.39 -6.90 -2.65
C MET A 50 4.61 -5.43 -2.30
N SER A 51 5.42 -4.71 -3.08
CA SER A 51 5.61 -3.28 -2.88
C SER A 51 4.29 -2.51 -3.01
N LEU A 52 3.46 -2.82 -4.01
CA LEU A 52 2.15 -2.17 -4.22
C LEU A 52 1.16 -2.49 -3.09
N ILE A 53 1.03 -3.76 -2.71
CA ILE A 53 0.16 -4.19 -1.61
C ILE A 53 0.57 -3.51 -0.32
N HIS A 54 1.87 -3.50 -0.02
CA HIS A 54 2.37 -2.91 1.20
C HIS A 54 2.14 -1.40 1.24
N THR A 55 2.34 -0.71 0.11
CA THR A 55 2.07 0.72 0.01
C THR A 55 0.59 1.01 0.20
N ALA A 56 -0.31 0.21 -0.36
CA ALA A 56 -1.76 0.36 -0.14
C ALA A 56 -2.14 0.15 1.33
N GLU A 57 -1.61 -0.88 1.99
CA GLU A 57 -1.83 -1.14 3.41
C GLU A 57 -1.33 0.00 4.31
N LEU A 58 -0.16 0.56 4.00
CA LEU A 58 0.40 1.72 4.73
C LEU A 58 -0.48 2.96 4.61
N ASN A 59 -1.23 3.08 3.52
CA ASN A 59 -2.19 4.17 3.30
C ASN A 59 -3.62 3.80 3.74
N HIS A 60 -3.82 2.65 4.40
CA HIS A 60 -5.13 2.15 4.84
C HIS A 60 -6.13 1.88 3.70
N ILE A 61 -5.62 1.44 2.55
CA ILE A 61 -6.41 1.20 1.34
C ILE A 61 -6.56 -0.29 1.11
N ALA A 62 -7.73 -0.70 0.63
CA ALA A 62 -7.98 -2.07 0.21
C ALA A 62 -7.07 -2.44 -0.99
N ALA A 63 -6.02 -3.21 -0.71
CA ALA A 63 -5.00 -3.55 -1.71
C ALA A 63 -5.58 -4.29 -2.92
N PHE A 64 -6.61 -5.12 -2.73
CA PHE A 64 -7.27 -5.83 -3.83
C PHE A 64 -7.92 -4.86 -4.83
N ASP A 65 -8.74 -3.93 -4.34
CA ASP A 65 -9.44 -2.95 -5.18
C ASP A 65 -8.44 -2.05 -5.90
N TYR A 66 -7.37 -1.67 -5.21
CA TYR A 66 -6.28 -0.89 -5.78
C TYR A 66 -5.58 -1.63 -6.94
N LEU A 67 -5.20 -2.89 -6.74
CA LEU A 67 -4.58 -3.70 -7.80
C LEU A 67 -5.52 -3.93 -8.98
N VAL A 68 -6.81 -4.15 -8.73
CA VAL A 68 -7.81 -4.28 -9.79
C VAL A 68 -7.92 -2.98 -10.60
N ALA A 69 -7.90 -1.82 -9.95
CA ALA A 69 -7.90 -0.54 -10.62
C ALA A 69 -6.66 -0.37 -11.51
N LEU A 70 -5.45 -0.64 -10.97
CA LEU A 70 -4.22 -0.57 -11.76
C LEU A 70 -4.24 -1.52 -12.97
N GLN A 71 -4.74 -2.74 -12.79
CA GLN A 71 -4.81 -3.75 -13.85
C GLN A 71 -5.78 -3.36 -14.97
N ARG A 72 -6.88 -2.66 -14.64
CA ARG A 72 -7.87 -2.19 -15.62
C ARG A 72 -7.42 -0.96 -16.41
N HIS A 73 -6.53 -0.15 -15.82
CA HIS A 73 -6.09 1.13 -16.36
C HIS A 73 -4.59 1.14 -16.70
N GLY A 74 -4.02 0.00 -17.10
CA GLY A 74 -2.57 -0.19 -17.26
C GLY A 74 -1.89 0.86 -18.14
N ASP A 75 -2.50 1.25 -19.26
CA ASP A 75 -1.94 2.26 -20.17
C ASP A 75 -1.86 3.65 -19.52
N GLU A 76 -2.89 4.01 -18.75
CA GLU A 76 -2.98 5.30 -18.05
C GLU A 76 -2.06 5.34 -16.82
N VAL A 77 -1.89 4.20 -16.15
CA VAL A 77 -0.91 4.01 -15.07
C VAL A 77 0.51 4.21 -15.61
N ALA A 78 0.80 3.67 -16.79
CA ALA A 78 2.11 3.83 -17.44
C ALA A 78 2.35 5.29 -17.88
N ALA A 79 1.32 5.98 -18.38
CA ALA A 79 1.41 7.38 -18.79
C ALA A 79 1.52 8.36 -17.60
N HIS A 80 0.78 8.12 -16.51
CA HIS A 80 0.63 9.05 -15.39
C HIS A 80 0.69 8.36 -14.02
N PRO A 81 1.82 7.72 -13.65
CA PRO A 81 1.91 6.89 -12.45
C PRO A 81 1.62 7.64 -11.13
N SER A 82 1.90 8.95 -11.07
CA SER A 82 1.61 9.78 -9.89
C SER A 82 0.11 9.94 -9.61
N ALA A 83 -0.74 9.89 -10.65
CA ALA A 83 -2.19 9.95 -10.51
C ALA A 83 -2.79 8.61 -10.02
N TRP A 84 -2.03 7.52 -10.12
CA TRP A 84 -2.43 6.17 -9.75
C TRP A 84 -1.80 5.68 -8.46
N MET A 85 -1.16 6.57 -7.69
CA MET A 85 -0.72 6.25 -6.33
C MET A 85 -1.91 5.89 -5.44
N PRO A 86 -1.72 5.11 -4.35
CA PRO A 86 -2.82 4.67 -3.50
C PRO A 86 -3.68 5.85 -2.99
N TRP A 87 -3.10 7.00 -2.69
CA TRP A 87 -3.85 8.17 -2.22
C TRP A 87 -4.57 8.99 -3.31
N ASN A 88 -4.35 8.70 -4.60
CA ASN A 88 -4.89 9.47 -5.73
C ASN A 88 -5.85 8.68 -6.64
N TYR A 89 -5.71 7.35 -6.72
CA TYR A 89 -6.39 6.55 -7.76
C TYR A 89 -7.92 6.68 -7.73
N GLN A 90 -8.55 6.87 -6.56
CA GLN A 90 -10.00 7.02 -6.46
C GLN A 90 -10.49 8.31 -7.13
N THR A 91 -9.76 9.41 -6.95
CA THR A 91 -10.06 10.69 -7.61
C THR A 91 -9.87 10.58 -9.12
N THR A 92 -8.83 9.87 -9.55
CA THR A 92 -8.58 9.58 -10.97
C THR A 92 -9.73 8.78 -11.57
N LEU A 93 -10.19 7.72 -10.91
CA LEU A 93 -11.35 6.93 -11.33
C LEU A 93 -12.64 7.75 -11.41
N ALA A 94 -12.90 8.60 -10.41
CA ALA A 94 -14.09 9.45 -10.38
C ALA A 94 -14.07 10.50 -11.51
N SER A 95 -12.89 10.98 -11.89
CA SER A 95 -12.72 11.95 -12.98
C SER A 95 -12.90 11.33 -14.37
N GLN A 96 -12.60 10.03 -14.50
CA GLN A 96 -12.76 9.28 -15.75
C GLN A 96 -14.19 8.81 -16.00
N ASN A 97 -14.98 8.65 -14.94
CA ASN A 97 -16.38 8.28 -15.02
C ASN A 97 -17.24 9.30 -14.27
N PRO A 98 -17.41 10.53 -14.80
CA PRO A 98 -18.41 11.43 -14.26
C PRO A 98 -19.75 10.71 -14.40
N GLY A 99 -20.45 10.51 -13.28
CA GLY A 99 -21.81 9.96 -13.31
C GLY A 99 -22.71 10.77 -14.25
N PRO A 100 -23.86 10.23 -14.67
CA PRO A 100 -24.77 10.94 -15.57
C PRO A 100 -25.09 12.33 -15.01
N ASP A 101 -25.01 13.35 -15.86
CA ASP A 101 -25.32 14.73 -15.50
C ASP A 101 -26.71 14.81 -14.82
N PRO A 102 -26.88 15.70 -13.82
CA PRO A 102 -28.18 15.91 -13.19
C PRO A 102 -29.22 16.26 -14.27
N PRO A 103 -30.45 15.72 -14.20
CA PRO A 103 -31.51 16.16 -15.11
C PRO A 103 -31.81 17.65 -14.83
N ASP A 104 -31.83 18.44 -15.92
CA ASP A 104 -32.25 19.85 -15.95
C ASP A 104 -33.63 20.10 -15.33
#